data_AF-A0A348AZX9-F1
#
_entry.id   AF-A0A348AZX9-F1
#
_cell.length_a   1.000
_cell.length_b   1.000
_cell.length_c   1.000
_cell.angle_alpha   90.00
_cell.angle_beta   90.00
_cell.angle_gamma   90.00
#
_symmetry.space_group_name_H-M   'P 1'
#
loop_
_entity.id
_entity.type
_entity.pdbx_description
1 polymer ?
#
loop_
_entity_poly.entity_id
_entity_poly.type
_entity_poly.pdbx_seq_one_letter_code
_entity_poly.pdbx_strand_id
1 'polypeptide(L)'
;LDFFIFTTFFFYGFFLTANYTSLLGSILTVTSFRAQFNTMDDLIAANLSVLIIDYELEFLHSGGLALPSNFSRLIQPVDVATFIKYQYSFNTNYAYFVTEEKWHFLDLQQQYLKPGFFKFSNICFGTFFLAFPMQRDSLFYRSLEYYTFRMHSSGLMDHYERTAFDYAVHAGLVKRLAQSAEYTSAGMQHLVVVFLMLLTMYAVGLLVFLFERLSH
;
A
#
# COMPACT_ATOMS: atom_id res chain seq x y z
N LEU A 1 43.65 -26.17 25.83
CA LEU A 1 43.03 -24.83 25.81
C LEU A 1 42.67 -24.44 24.37
N ASP A 2 43.61 -24.63 23.45
CA ASP A 2 43.46 -24.26 22.02
C ASP A 2 42.29 -24.96 21.33
N PHE A 3 42.06 -26.25 21.59
CA PHE A 3 40.91 -26.99 21.03
C PHE A 3 39.57 -26.31 21.33
N PHE A 4 39.36 -25.89 22.59
CA PHE A 4 38.14 -25.20 23.00
C PHE A 4 37.98 -23.84 22.31
N ILE A 5 39.08 -23.10 22.13
CA ILE A 5 39.08 -21.81 21.43
C ILE A 5 38.70 -22.02 19.94
N PHE A 6 39.29 -23.00 19.28
CA PHE A 6 38.93 -23.29 17.87
C PHE A 6 37.48 -23.73 17.72
N THR A 7 36.95 -24.51 18.68
CA THR A 7 35.55 -24.95 18.62
C THR A 7 34.58 -23.78 18.81
N THR A 8 34.86 -22.87 19.74
CA THR A 8 34.00 -21.70 19.98
C THR A 8 33.98 -20.75 18.78
N PHE A 9 35.13 -20.49 18.15
CA PHE A 9 35.19 -19.70 16.91
C PHE A 9 34.43 -20.36 15.76
N PHE A 10 34.52 -21.69 15.62
CA PHE A 10 33.80 -22.43 14.61
C PHE A 10 32.28 -22.29 14.76
N PHE A 11 31.75 -22.54 15.97
CA PHE A 11 30.31 -22.40 16.23
C PHE A 11 29.85 -20.96 16.06
N TYR A 12 30.63 -19.98 16.54
CA TYR A 12 30.30 -18.56 16.37
C TYR A 12 30.21 -18.16 14.90
N GLY A 13 31.21 -18.53 14.09
CA GLY A 13 31.22 -18.28 12.64
C GLY A 13 30.06 -18.96 11.92
N PHE A 14 29.73 -20.20 12.31
CA PHE A 14 28.59 -20.94 11.77
C PHE A 14 27.26 -20.23 12.05
N PHE A 15 26.99 -19.86 13.31
CA PHE A 15 25.76 -19.15 13.67
C PHE A 15 25.66 -17.77 13.02
N LEU A 16 26.77 -17.04 12.93
CA LEU A 16 26.81 -15.73 12.28
C LEU A 16 26.49 -15.82 10.79
N THR A 17 27.07 -16.81 10.09
CA THR A 17 26.80 -17.03 8.66
C THR A 17 25.36 -17.51 8.43
N ALA A 18 24.86 -18.41 9.27
CA ALA A 18 23.48 -18.89 9.19
C ALA A 18 22.46 -17.77 9.46
N ASN A 19 22.73 -16.91 10.45
CA ASN A 19 21.87 -15.76 10.75
C ASN A 19 21.89 -14.72 9.62
N TYR A 20 23.08 -14.40 9.09
CA TYR A 20 23.24 -13.46 7.99
C TYR A 20 22.52 -13.93 6.72
N THR A 21 22.69 -15.20 6.33
CA THR A 21 22.04 -15.76 5.14
C THR A 21 20.51 -15.81 5.29
N SER A 22 20.00 -16.15 6.48
CA SER A 22 18.57 -16.11 6.79
C SER A 22 18.00 -14.68 6.72
N LEU A 23 18.68 -13.71 7.34
CA LEU A 23 18.27 -12.31 7.30
C LEU A 23 18.28 -11.76 5.88
N LEU A 24 19.33 -12.05 5.10
CA LEU A 24 19.44 -11.63 3.72
C LEU A 24 18.33 -12.25 2.87
N GLY A 25 18.05 -13.54 3.04
CA GLY A 25 16.93 -14.22 2.39
C GLY A 25 15.61 -13.55 2.70
N SER A 26 15.35 -13.23 3.98
CA SER A 26 14.15 -12.50 4.40
C SER A 26 14.04 -11.13 3.73
N ILE A 27 15.10 -10.32 3.77
CA ILE A 27 15.12 -8.98 3.17
C ILE A 27 14.89 -9.04 1.64
N LEU A 28 15.49 -10.01 0.95
CA LEU A 28 15.31 -10.19 -0.49
C LEU A 28 13.92 -10.74 -0.86
N THR A 29 13.29 -11.49 0.04
CA THR A 29 11.94 -12.02 -0.17
C THR A 29 10.88 -10.92 0.02
N VAL A 30 11.15 -9.91 0.86
CA VAL A 30 10.23 -8.79 1.07
C VAL A 30 10.31 -7.83 -0.13
N THR A 31 9.30 -7.90 -1.00
CA THR A 31 9.24 -7.15 -2.26
C THR A 31 8.92 -5.66 -2.13
N SER A 32 8.67 -5.12 -0.92
CA SER A 32 8.25 -3.71 -0.82
C SER A 32 8.57 -3.04 0.52
N PHE A 33 9.66 -2.27 0.54
CA PHE A 33 9.83 -1.15 1.46
C PHE A 33 9.20 0.11 0.83
N ARG A 34 7.88 0.12 0.63
CA ARG A 34 7.17 1.34 0.22
C ARG A 34 6.73 2.11 1.45
N ALA A 35 6.88 3.44 1.41
CA ALA A 35 6.28 4.33 2.40
C ALA A 35 4.77 4.06 2.49
N GLN A 36 4.27 3.86 3.70
CA GLN A 36 2.86 3.56 3.92
C GLN A 36 2.13 4.85 4.28
N PHE A 37 1.16 5.25 3.45
CA PHE A 37 0.29 6.40 3.73
C PHE A 37 -0.88 5.95 4.59
N ASN A 38 -0.76 6.08 5.91
CA ASN A 38 -1.83 5.69 6.86
C ASN A 38 -2.49 6.90 7.49
N THR A 39 -1.73 7.98 7.70
CA THR A 39 -2.15 9.18 8.42
C THR A 39 -2.11 10.40 7.52
N MET A 40 -2.78 11.46 7.98
CA MET A 40 -2.76 12.75 7.30
C MET A 40 -1.35 13.33 7.20
N ASP A 41 -0.56 13.17 8.25
CA ASP A 41 0.79 13.71 8.33
C ASP A 41 1.72 13.03 7.31
N ASP A 42 1.50 11.74 7.01
CA ASP A 42 2.23 11.03 5.95
C ASP A 42 1.98 11.65 4.57
N LEU A 43 0.73 12.05 4.30
CA LEU A 43 0.37 12.72 3.04
C LEU A 43 0.98 14.12 2.95
N ILE A 44 1.00 14.85 4.07
CA ILE A 44 1.61 16.18 4.17
C ILE A 44 3.13 16.09 3.97
N ALA A 45 3.79 15.14 4.62
CA ALA A 45 5.23 14.94 4.51
C ALA A 45 5.66 14.55 3.08
N ALA A 46 4.84 13.77 2.37
CA ALA A 46 5.08 13.41 0.99
C ALA A 46 4.60 14.45 -0.04
N ASN A 47 3.93 15.52 0.41
CA ASN A 47 3.31 16.54 -0.46
C ASN A 47 2.43 15.91 -1.55
N LEU A 48 1.67 14.87 -1.20
CA LEU A 48 0.81 14.14 -2.12
C LEU A 48 -0.54 14.86 -2.26
N SER A 49 -0.88 15.29 -3.49
CA SER A 49 -2.17 15.92 -3.78
C SER A 49 -3.32 14.93 -3.66
N VAL A 50 -4.40 15.35 -3.01
CA VAL A 50 -5.58 14.53 -2.77
C VAL A 50 -6.74 15.05 -3.63
N LEU A 51 -7.23 14.22 -4.55
CA LEU A 51 -8.38 14.53 -5.38
C LEU A 51 -9.68 14.26 -4.61
N ILE A 52 -10.60 15.21 -4.69
CA ILE A 52 -11.96 15.12 -4.15
C ILE A 52 -12.96 15.67 -5.16
N ILE A 53 -14.19 15.17 -5.13
CA ILE A 53 -15.25 15.70 -5.96
C ILE A 53 -15.78 17.01 -5.36
N ASP A 54 -16.10 18.00 -6.20
CA ASP A 54 -16.51 19.35 -5.77
C ASP A 54 -17.64 19.34 -4.73
N TYR A 55 -18.72 18.57 -4.96
CA TYR A 55 -19.86 18.51 -4.04
C TYR A 55 -19.52 17.76 -2.73
N GLU A 56 -18.56 16.83 -2.76
CA GLU A 56 -18.11 16.12 -1.56
C GLU A 56 -17.29 17.04 -0.67
N LEU A 57 -16.48 17.91 -1.28
CA LEU A 57 -15.72 18.92 -0.57
C LEU A 57 -16.65 19.95 0.10
N GLU A 58 -17.66 20.42 -0.62
CA GLU A 58 -18.69 21.31 -0.07
C GLU A 58 -19.41 20.65 1.11
N PHE A 59 -19.75 19.37 0.96
CA PHE A 59 -20.36 18.58 2.02
C PHE A 59 -19.45 18.47 3.26
N LEU A 60 -18.16 18.18 3.10
CA LEU A 60 -17.19 18.13 4.20
C LEU A 60 -17.06 19.46 4.94
N HIS A 61 -17.07 20.58 4.21
CA HIS A 61 -17.07 21.91 4.81
C HIS A 61 -18.37 22.22 5.55
N SER A 62 -19.52 21.83 5.00
CA SER A 62 -20.83 22.03 5.63
C SER A 62 -21.00 21.19 6.91
N GLY A 63 -20.36 20.02 6.98
CA GLY A 63 -20.36 19.12 8.13
C GLY A 63 -19.55 19.61 9.34
N GLY A 64 -18.89 20.77 9.23
CA GLY A 64 -18.12 21.38 10.32
C GLY A 64 -16.79 20.69 10.61
N LEU A 65 -16.30 19.83 9.71
CA LEU A 65 -15.02 19.17 9.88
C LEU A 65 -13.87 20.17 9.65
N ALA A 66 -13.22 20.59 10.73
CA ALA A 66 -12.06 21.46 10.67
C ALA A 66 -10.82 20.68 10.20
N LEU A 67 -10.58 20.68 8.89
CA LEU A 67 -9.38 20.09 8.31
C LEU A 67 -8.15 20.96 8.66
N PRO A 68 -6.99 20.36 8.99
CA PRO A 68 -5.76 21.10 9.17
C PRO A 68 -5.43 21.93 7.92
N SER A 69 -5.03 23.19 8.10
CA SER A 69 -4.72 24.11 6.99
C SER A 69 -3.61 23.61 6.07
N ASN A 70 -2.68 22.80 6.59
CA ASN A 70 -1.63 22.16 5.80
C ASN A 70 -2.20 21.09 4.86
N PHE A 71 -3.22 20.37 5.29
CA PHE A 71 -3.87 19.36 4.46
C PHE A 71 -4.83 19.97 3.44
N SER A 72 -5.60 20.99 3.82
CA SER A 72 -6.54 21.62 2.89
C SER A 72 -5.87 22.19 1.64
N ARG A 73 -4.58 22.56 1.73
CA ARG A 73 -3.76 22.99 0.58
C ARG A 73 -3.43 21.86 -0.40
N LEU A 74 -3.46 20.61 0.03
CA LEU A 74 -3.20 19.42 -0.79
C LEU A 74 -4.47 18.94 -1.50
N ILE A 75 -5.64 19.34 -1.01
CA ILE A 75 -6.93 18.97 -1.57
C ILE A 75 -7.13 19.70 -2.90
N GLN A 76 -7.43 18.93 -3.95
CA GLN A 76 -7.72 19.41 -5.28
C GLN A 76 -9.15 19.00 -5.67
N PRO A 77 -10.10 19.95 -5.69
CA PRO A 77 -11.45 19.70 -6.16
C PRO A 77 -11.45 19.46 -7.68
N VAL A 78 -12.14 18.43 -8.12
CA VAL A 78 -12.27 18.04 -9.54
C VAL A 78 -13.69 17.60 -9.88
N ASP A 79 -14.04 17.75 -11.16
CA ASP A 79 -15.28 17.22 -11.70
C ASP A 79 -15.34 15.68 -11.62
N VAL A 80 -16.56 15.15 -11.49
CA VAL A 80 -16.86 13.72 -11.33
C VAL A 80 -16.24 12.88 -12.45
N ALA A 81 -16.35 13.33 -13.70
CA ALA A 81 -15.82 12.58 -14.84
C ALA A 81 -14.29 12.45 -14.78
N THR A 82 -13.62 13.53 -14.35
CA THR A 82 -12.17 13.58 -14.21
C THR A 82 -11.70 12.71 -13.03
N PHE A 83 -12.41 12.78 -11.90
CA PHE A 83 -12.15 11.96 -10.73
C PHE A 83 -12.22 10.47 -11.06
N ILE A 84 -13.34 10.03 -11.66
CA ILE A 84 -13.58 8.65 -12.08
C ILE A 84 -12.49 8.20 -13.04
N LYS A 85 -12.16 9.01 -14.06
CA LYS A 85 -11.12 8.67 -15.04
C LYS A 85 -9.78 8.38 -14.37
N TYR A 86 -9.33 9.25 -13.47
CA TYR A 86 -8.04 9.05 -12.79
C TYR A 86 -8.05 7.85 -11.84
N GLN A 87 -9.13 7.69 -11.07
CA GLN A 87 -9.29 6.57 -10.14
C GLN A 87 -9.29 5.22 -10.86
N TYR A 88 -10.09 5.07 -11.92
CA TYR A 88 -10.15 3.81 -12.69
C TYR A 88 -8.91 3.57 -13.57
N SER A 89 -8.12 4.60 -13.86
CA SER A 89 -6.82 4.46 -14.51
C SER A 89 -5.69 4.05 -13.55
N PHE A 90 -5.97 3.89 -12.24
CA PHE A 90 -5.00 3.60 -11.20
C PHE A 90 -3.81 4.58 -11.17
N ASN A 91 -4.09 5.87 -11.37
CA ASN A 91 -3.04 6.89 -11.34
C ASN A 91 -2.54 7.11 -9.90
N THR A 92 -1.27 6.75 -9.64
CA THR A 92 -0.62 6.80 -8.32
C THR A 92 -0.07 8.19 -7.94
N ASN A 93 -0.18 9.19 -8.81
CA ASN A 93 0.30 10.55 -8.52
C ASN A 93 -0.61 11.32 -7.56
N TYR A 94 -1.80 10.78 -7.31
CA TYR A 94 -2.82 11.41 -6.47
C TYR A 94 -3.35 10.41 -5.45
N ALA A 95 -3.75 10.91 -4.29
CA ALA A 95 -4.64 10.20 -3.37
C ALA A 95 -6.09 10.53 -3.71
N TYR A 96 -7.02 9.64 -3.36
CA TYR A 96 -8.44 9.79 -3.71
C TYR A 96 -9.30 9.66 -2.45
N PHE A 97 -10.29 10.53 -2.32
CA PHE A 97 -11.38 10.31 -1.37
C PHE A 97 -12.27 9.16 -1.86
N VAL A 98 -12.49 8.17 -1.00
CA VAL A 98 -13.23 6.96 -1.40
C VAL A 98 -14.05 6.43 -0.23
N THR A 99 -15.23 5.91 -0.53
CA THR A 99 -16.04 5.18 0.45
C THR A 99 -15.52 3.76 0.62
N GLU A 100 -15.87 3.10 1.73
CA GLU A 100 -15.46 1.72 2.00
C GLU A 100 -15.96 0.75 0.93
N GLU A 101 -17.23 0.88 0.50
CA GLU A 101 -17.82 0.07 -0.59
C GLU A 101 -17.04 0.24 -1.89
N LYS A 102 -16.70 1.50 -2.23
CA LYS A 102 -15.96 1.79 -3.45
C LYS A 102 -14.53 1.27 -3.37
N TRP A 103 -13.91 1.29 -2.20
CA TRP A 103 -12.61 0.67 -1.95
C TRP A 103 -12.65 -0.83 -2.17
N HIS A 104 -13.68 -1.56 -1.67
CA HIS A 104 -13.78 -3.01 -1.88
C HIS A 104 -13.75 -3.37 -3.37
N PHE A 105 -14.48 -2.59 -4.19
CA PHE A 105 -14.48 -2.78 -5.63
C PHE A 105 -13.11 -2.51 -6.28
N LEU A 106 -12.36 -1.50 -5.83
CA LEU A 106 -10.99 -1.23 -6.30
C LEU A 106 -10.01 -2.32 -5.85
N ASP A 107 -10.17 -2.82 -4.62
CA ASP A 107 -9.33 -3.87 -4.06
C ASP A 107 -9.50 -5.19 -4.83
N LEU A 108 -10.74 -5.54 -5.20
CA LEU A 108 -11.02 -6.69 -6.07
C LEU A 108 -10.34 -6.61 -7.44
N GLN A 109 -10.15 -5.41 -7.99
CA GLN A 109 -9.43 -5.21 -9.26
C GLN A 109 -7.93 -5.49 -9.11
N GLN A 110 -7.34 -5.11 -7.97
CA GLN A 110 -5.91 -5.26 -7.70
C GLN A 110 -5.55 -6.45 -6.80
N GLN A 111 -6.51 -7.33 -6.47
CA GLN A 111 -6.32 -8.43 -5.51
C GLN A 111 -5.16 -9.38 -5.86
N TYR A 112 -4.80 -9.48 -7.14
CA TYR A 112 -3.71 -10.34 -7.62
C TYR A 112 -2.37 -9.60 -7.72
N LEU A 113 -2.34 -8.29 -7.45
CA LEU A 113 -1.12 -7.49 -7.45
C LEU A 113 -0.45 -7.53 -6.09
N LYS A 114 0.85 -7.81 -6.07
CA LYS A 114 1.69 -7.82 -4.87
C LYS A 114 2.98 -7.01 -5.11
N PRO A 115 3.08 -5.75 -4.64
CA PRO A 115 2.04 -4.97 -3.95
C PRO A 115 0.99 -4.38 -4.91
N GLY A 116 -0.22 -4.11 -4.40
CA GLY A 116 -1.25 -3.34 -5.12
C GLY A 116 -0.85 -1.88 -5.35
N PHE A 117 -1.50 -1.21 -6.31
CA PHE A 117 -1.26 0.19 -6.62
C PHE A 117 -1.83 1.13 -5.56
N PHE A 118 -3.04 0.83 -5.10
CA PHE A 118 -3.73 1.60 -4.07
C PHE A 118 -3.75 0.86 -2.75
N LYS A 119 -3.78 1.62 -1.67
CA LYS A 119 -3.93 1.14 -0.30
C LYS A 119 -4.98 2.00 0.38
N PHE A 120 -5.88 1.36 1.13
CA PHE A 120 -6.80 2.08 2.01
C PHE A 120 -6.05 2.65 3.21
N SER A 121 -6.11 3.97 3.37
CA SER A 121 -5.54 4.66 4.53
C SER A 121 -6.48 4.59 5.73
N ASN A 122 -5.96 4.80 6.93
CA ASN A 122 -6.78 4.87 8.16
C ASN A 122 -7.44 6.25 8.37
N ILE A 123 -7.30 7.16 7.40
CA ILE A 123 -7.90 8.49 7.45
C ILE A 123 -9.40 8.35 7.21
N CYS A 124 -10.21 8.77 8.18
CA CYS A 124 -11.66 8.71 8.11
C CYS A 124 -12.26 10.10 8.35
N PHE A 125 -13.13 10.54 7.43
CA PHE A 125 -13.78 11.85 7.47
C PHE A 125 -15.22 11.79 7.99
N GLY A 126 -15.63 10.63 8.54
CA GLY A 126 -16.97 10.37 9.06
C GLY A 126 -17.58 9.09 8.49
N THR A 127 -18.60 8.57 9.18
CA THR A 127 -19.37 7.42 8.69
C THR A 127 -20.59 7.91 7.93
N PHE A 128 -20.60 7.63 6.62
CA PHE A 128 -21.74 7.89 5.76
C PHE A 128 -22.44 6.57 5.46
N PHE A 129 -23.72 6.48 5.81
CA PHE A 129 -24.51 5.31 5.56
C PHE A 129 -25.39 5.55 4.33
N LEU A 130 -25.34 4.65 3.35
CA LEU A 130 -26.35 4.61 2.32
C LEU A 130 -27.65 4.06 2.93
N ALA A 131 -28.71 4.85 2.83
CA ALA A 131 -30.03 4.47 3.30
C ALA A 131 -31.05 4.73 2.20
N PHE A 132 -32.11 3.92 2.18
CA PHE A 132 -33.22 4.14 1.27
C PHE A 132 -34.05 5.33 1.78
N PRO A 133 -34.18 6.43 1.02
CA PRO A 133 -35.08 7.50 1.40
C PRO A 133 -36.51 6.98 1.31
N MET A 134 -37.28 7.15 2.39
CA MET A 134 -38.67 6.71 2.46
C MET A 134 -39.58 7.85 2.90
N GLN A 135 -40.82 7.83 2.42
CA GLN A 135 -41.84 8.71 2.96
C GLN A 135 -42.07 8.41 4.44
N ARG A 136 -42.27 9.45 5.25
CA ARG A 136 -42.67 9.29 6.65
C ARG A 136 -43.93 8.43 6.73
N ASP A 137 -43.94 7.51 7.69
CA ASP A 137 -45.03 6.56 7.95
C ASP A 137 -45.35 5.60 6.79
N SER A 138 -44.36 5.30 5.95
CA SER A 138 -44.50 4.26 4.92
C SER A 138 -44.76 2.90 5.54
N LEU A 139 -45.79 2.21 5.05
CA LEU A 139 -46.14 0.84 5.45
C LEU A 139 -45.00 -0.17 5.20
N PHE A 140 -44.11 0.12 4.26
CA PHE A 140 -43.01 -0.76 3.88
C PHE A 140 -41.77 -0.62 4.78
N TYR A 141 -41.70 0.41 5.64
CA TYR A 141 -40.51 0.71 6.43
C TYR A 141 -40.02 -0.52 7.22
N ARG A 142 -40.92 -1.15 7.97
CA ARG A 142 -40.57 -2.28 8.84
C ARG A 142 -40.14 -3.51 8.04
N SER A 143 -40.81 -3.77 6.91
CA SER A 143 -40.48 -4.90 6.04
C SER A 143 -39.11 -4.71 5.38
N LEU A 144 -38.80 -3.49 4.90
CA LEU A 144 -37.52 -3.16 4.31
C LEU A 144 -36.39 -3.19 5.34
N GLU A 145 -36.59 -2.60 6.51
CA GLU A 145 -35.62 -2.64 7.62
C GLU A 145 -35.24 -4.08 7.96
N TYR A 146 -36.22 -4.96 8.12
CA TYR A 146 -36.00 -6.35 8.43
C TYR A 146 -35.32 -7.12 7.29
N TYR A 147 -35.70 -6.83 6.04
CA TYR A 147 -35.07 -7.40 4.86
C TYR A 147 -33.59 -7.01 4.77
N THR A 148 -33.28 -5.72 4.88
CA THR A 148 -31.90 -5.20 4.87
C THR A 148 -31.08 -5.80 6.00
N PHE A 149 -31.63 -5.89 7.22
CA PHE A 149 -30.92 -6.53 8.33
C PHE A 149 -30.58 -7.99 8.04
N ARG A 150 -31.55 -8.79 7.55
CA ARG A 150 -31.31 -10.19 7.17
C ARG A 150 -30.31 -10.33 6.01
N MET A 151 -30.35 -9.39 5.08
CA MET A 151 -29.45 -9.33 3.94
C MET A 151 -28.00 -9.20 4.38
N HIS A 152 -27.73 -8.26 5.30
CA HIS A 152 -26.40 -8.10 5.90
C HIS A 152 -26.02 -9.27 6.80
N SER A 153 -26.93 -9.75 7.67
CA SER A 153 -26.60 -10.82 8.63
C SER A 153 -26.34 -12.18 7.98
N SER A 154 -26.85 -12.40 6.77
CA SER A 154 -26.63 -13.65 6.01
C SER A 154 -25.37 -13.64 5.15
N GLY A 155 -24.69 -12.49 5.01
CA GLY A 155 -23.57 -12.32 4.09
C GLY A 155 -23.98 -12.30 2.60
N LEU A 156 -25.29 -12.23 2.30
CA LEU A 156 -25.78 -12.21 0.92
C LEU A 156 -25.37 -10.93 0.18
N MET A 157 -25.18 -9.82 0.92
CA MET A 157 -24.68 -8.56 0.35
C MET A 157 -23.29 -8.73 -0.27
N ASP A 158 -22.33 -9.30 0.49
CA ASP A 158 -20.97 -9.56 0.01
C ASP A 158 -20.96 -10.51 -1.20
N HIS A 159 -21.85 -11.51 -1.21
CA HIS A 159 -21.99 -12.41 -2.33
C HIS A 159 -22.47 -11.69 -3.60
N TYR A 160 -23.48 -10.83 -3.49
CA TYR A 160 -23.94 -10.03 -4.62
C TYR A 160 -22.91 -9.02 -5.08
N GLU A 161 -22.14 -8.41 -4.18
CA GLU A 161 -21.06 -7.50 -4.55
C GLU A 161 -20.01 -8.21 -5.41
N ARG A 162 -19.51 -9.38 -4.99
CA ARG A 162 -18.55 -10.17 -5.77
C ARG A 162 -19.10 -10.62 -7.11
N THR A 163 -20.37 -11.04 -7.13
CA THR A 163 -21.05 -11.47 -8.35
C THR A 163 -21.25 -10.30 -9.31
N ALA A 164 -21.59 -9.11 -8.80
CA ALA A 164 -21.70 -7.90 -9.58
C ALA A 164 -20.34 -7.47 -10.16
N PHE A 165 -19.26 -7.59 -9.38
CA PHE A 165 -17.90 -7.38 -9.86
C PHE A 165 -17.58 -8.33 -11.02
N ASP A 166 -17.91 -9.62 -10.88
CA ASP A 166 -17.67 -10.60 -11.94
C ASP A 166 -18.45 -10.25 -13.20
N TYR A 167 -19.73 -9.88 -13.10
CA TYR A 167 -20.49 -9.41 -14.26
C TYR A 167 -19.87 -8.16 -14.90
N ALA A 168 -19.40 -7.20 -14.11
CA ALA A 168 -18.75 -6.00 -14.62
C ALA A 168 -17.44 -6.32 -15.38
N VAL A 169 -16.69 -7.33 -14.92
CA VAL A 169 -15.50 -7.84 -15.60
C VAL A 169 -15.88 -8.53 -16.92
N HIS A 170 -16.89 -9.39 -16.92
CA HIS A 170 -17.37 -10.07 -18.14
C HIS A 170 -17.92 -9.06 -19.17
N ALA A 171 -18.56 -7.99 -18.71
CA ALA A 171 -19.05 -6.91 -19.55
C ALA A 171 -17.94 -5.97 -20.07
N GLY A 172 -16.69 -6.13 -19.61
CA GLY A 172 -15.56 -5.30 -20.02
C GLY A 172 -15.58 -3.88 -19.46
N LEU A 173 -16.44 -3.58 -18.48
CA LEU A 173 -16.48 -2.28 -17.79
C LEU A 173 -15.27 -2.10 -16.88
N VAL A 174 -14.74 -3.22 -16.38
CA VAL A 174 -13.68 -3.26 -15.37
C VAL A 174 -12.72 -4.38 -15.72
N LYS A 175 -11.44 -4.22 -15.38
CA LYS A 175 -10.41 -5.23 -15.61
C LYS A 175 -9.84 -5.70 -14.28
N ARG A 176 -9.63 -7.01 -14.16
CA ARG A 176 -8.77 -7.56 -13.11
C ARG A 176 -7.32 -7.29 -13.49
N LEU A 177 -6.62 -6.55 -12.66
CA LEU A 177 -5.19 -6.32 -12.83
C LEU A 177 -4.46 -7.60 -12.44
N ALA A 178 -3.80 -8.20 -13.42
CA ALA A 178 -2.95 -9.36 -13.19
C ALA A 178 -1.50 -8.91 -13.02
N GLN A 179 -0.81 -9.46 -12.03
CA GLN A 179 0.63 -9.31 -11.94
C GLN A 179 1.24 -10.02 -13.15
N SER A 180 1.91 -9.30 -14.06
CA SER A 180 2.82 -9.95 -15.00
C SER A 180 3.88 -10.66 -14.17
N ALA A 181 4.14 -11.94 -14.45
CA ALA A 181 5.19 -12.72 -13.79
C ALA A 181 6.60 -12.28 -14.23
N GLU A 182 6.82 -10.98 -14.41
CA GLU A 182 8.16 -10.43 -14.52
C GLU A 182 8.76 -10.45 -13.12
N TYR A 183 9.46 -11.54 -12.83
CA TYR A 183 10.39 -11.61 -11.72
C TYR A 183 11.41 -10.49 -11.89
N THR A 184 11.24 -9.39 -11.19
CA THR A 184 12.29 -8.39 -11.06
C THR A 184 13.40 -9.02 -10.25
N SER A 185 14.44 -9.53 -10.93
CA SER A 185 15.67 -9.98 -10.29
C SER A 185 16.17 -8.91 -9.33
N ALA A 186 16.66 -9.32 -8.16
CA ALA A 186 17.15 -8.42 -7.11
C ALA A 186 18.01 -7.31 -7.72
N GLY A 187 17.58 -6.05 -7.50
CA GLY A 187 18.19 -4.90 -8.16
C GLY A 187 19.69 -4.83 -7.90
N MET A 188 20.45 -4.60 -8.98
CA MET A 188 21.92 -4.49 -8.97
C MET A 188 22.46 -3.50 -7.92
N GLN A 189 21.63 -2.56 -7.47
CA GLN A 189 21.94 -1.58 -6.42
C GLN A 189 22.42 -2.22 -5.11
N HIS A 190 21.88 -3.38 -4.71
CA HIS A 190 22.33 -4.06 -3.48
C HIS A 190 23.71 -4.69 -3.65
N LEU A 191 24.06 -5.14 -4.86
CA LEU A 191 25.39 -5.70 -5.17
C LEU A 191 26.47 -4.62 -5.23
N VAL A 192 26.13 -3.39 -5.67
CA VAL A 192 27.07 -2.27 -5.75
C VAL A 192 27.73 -1.97 -4.40
N VAL A 193 26.97 -2.02 -3.29
CA VAL A 193 27.52 -1.78 -1.94
C VAL A 193 28.56 -2.84 -1.56
N VAL A 194 28.31 -4.10 -1.92
CA VAL A 194 29.26 -5.21 -1.67
C VAL A 194 30.53 -5.02 -2.49
N PHE A 195 30.42 -4.64 -3.77
CA PHE A 195 31.58 -4.35 -4.62
C PHE A 195 32.38 -3.14 -4.13
N LEU A 196 31.72 -2.10 -3.62
CA LEU A 196 32.40 -0.94 -3.03
C LEU A 196 33.17 -1.33 -1.77
N MET A 197 32.58 -2.10 -0.85
CA MET A 197 33.31 -2.62 0.32
C MET A 197 34.53 -3.44 -0.11
N LEU A 198 34.37 -4.34 -1.07
CA LEU A 198 35.47 -5.16 -1.60
C LEU A 198 36.63 -4.30 -2.11
N LEU A 199 36.33 -3.27 -2.91
CA LEU A 199 37.34 -2.35 -3.43
C LEU A 199 38.04 -1.59 -2.31
N THR A 200 37.31 -1.11 -1.29
CA THR A 200 37.93 -0.42 -0.15
C THR A 200 38.87 -1.33 0.63
N MET A 201 38.50 -2.59 0.84
CA MET A 201 39.36 -3.55 1.55
C MET A 201 40.62 -3.87 0.76
N TYR A 202 40.52 -4.05 -0.56
CA TYR A 202 41.69 -4.23 -1.41
C TYR A 202 42.61 -3.01 -1.41
N ALA A 203 42.04 -1.80 -1.46
CA ALA A 203 42.83 -0.57 -1.40
C ALA A 203 43.61 -0.45 -0.07
N VAL A 204 42.96 -0.75 1.06
CA VAL A 204 43.61 -0.75 2.37
C VAL A 204 44.72 -1.81 2.43
N GLY A 205 44.47 -3.03 1.94
CA GLY A 205 45.49 -4.08 1.89
C GLY A 205 46.70 -3.69 1.03
N LEU A 206 46.46 -3.06 -0.12
CA LEU A 206 47.51 -2.58 -1.02
C LEU A 206 48.33 -1.45 -0.37
N LEU A 207 47.67 -0.53 0.35
CA LEU A 207 48.35 0.52 1.11
C LEU A 207 49.27 -0.06 2.19
N VAL A 208 48.80 -1.03 2.97
CA VAL A 208 49.62 -1.70 4.00
C VAL A 208 50.83 -2.38 3.38
N PHE A 209 50.64 -3.09 2.26
CA PHE A 209 51.75 -3.73 1.54
C PHE A 209 52.78 -2.73 0.99
N LEU A 210 52.33 -1.59 0.48
CA LEU A 210 53.23 -0.52 0.03
C LEU A 210 53.99 0.11 1.19
N PHE A 211 53.34 0.33 2.33
CA PHE A 211 54.00 0.82 3.55
C PHE A 211 55.06 -0.14 4.06
N GLU A 212 54.74 -1.43 4.10
CA GLU A 212 55.71 -2.47 4.50
C GLU A 212 56.94 -2.44 3.60
N ARG A 213 56.74 -2.37 2.27
CA ARG A 213 57.83 -2.31 1.30
C ARG A 213 58.65 -1.01 1.36
N LEU A 214 58.07 0.10 1.80
CA LEU A 214 58.77 1.38 1.97
C LEU A 214 59.53 1.46 3.29
N SER A 215 59.09 0.71 4.31
CA SER A 215 59.75 0.61 5.61
C SER A 215 60.94 -0.36 5.62
N HIS A 216 61.09 -1.14 4.54
CA HIS A 216 62.09 -2.19 4.38
C HIS A 216 63.16 -1.80 3.37
#